data_AF-A0A2M6WUV6-F1
#
_entry.id   AF-A0A2M6WUV6-F1
#
_cell.length_a   1.000
_cell.length_b   1.000
_cell.length_c   1.000
_cell.angle_alpha   90.00
_cell.angle_beta   90.00
_cell.angle_gamma   90.00
#
_symmetry.space_group_name_H-M   'P 1'
#
loop_
_entity.id
_entity.type
_entity.pdbx_description
1 polymer ?
#
loop_
_entity_poly.entity_id
_entity_poly.type
_entity_poly.pdbx_seq_one_letter_code
_entity_poly.pdbx_strand_id
1 'polypeptide(L)'
;EYTQVKYPLLIHKFNGYEIVTEIKITEKQYAVGTQPMLYLCFPITELKAKISLIGRTAETKEIAYFEITKNNIKVFLEILKMFGTLSNNHKHDILQIINMILV
;
A
#
# COMPACT_ATOMS: atom_id res chain seq x y z
N GLU A 1 4.98 20.97 -31.83
CA GLU A 1 4.65 19.55 -31.57
C GLU A 1 4.46 19.35 -30.08
N TYR A 2 3.54 18.48 -29.66
CA TYR A 2 3.32 18.14 -28.26
C TYR A 2 3.60 16.67 -28.02
N THR A 3 4.41 16.37 -27.00
CA THR A 3 4.71 15.00 -26.57
C THR A 3 4.06 14.75 -25.22
N GLN A 4 3.48 13.55 -25.04
CA GLN A 4 2.86 13.13 -23.79
C GLN A 4 3.54 11.86 -23.27
N VAL A 5 3.90 11.87 -21.99
CA VAL A 5 4.34 10.68 -21.25
C VAL A 5 3.16 10.16 -20.42
N LYS A 6 2.90 8.85 -20.47
CA LYS A 6 1.82 8.19 -19.73
C LYS A 6 2.38 7.11 -18.83
N TYR A 7 1.94 7.08 -17.59
CA TYR A 7 2.34 6.09 -16.59
C TYR A 7 1.18 5.14 -16.28
N PRO A 8 1.42 3.83 -16.24
CA PRO A 8 0.40 2.88 -15.83
C PRO A 8 0.19 2.94 -14.30
N LEU A 9 -1.06 2.74 -13.91
CA LEU A 9 -1.52 2.62 -12.53
C LEU A 9 -2.36 1.36 -12.43
N LEU A 10 -1.97 0.43 -11.57
CA LEU A 10 -2.76 -0.75 -11.27
C LEU A 10 -3.50 -0.53 -9.96
N ILE A 11 -4.77 -0.90 -9.90
CA ILE A 11 -5.61 -0.73 -8.73
C ILE A 11 -6.19 -2.09 -8.36
N HIS A 12 -6.05 -2.48 -7.11
CA HIS A 12 -6.67 -3.68 -6.56
C HIS A 12 -7.56 -3.32 -5.38
N LYS A 13 -8.82 -3.76 -5.42
CA LYS A 13 -9.80 -3.55 -4.36
C LYS A 13 -9.97 -4.83 -3.56
N PHE A 14 -9.92 -4.74 -2.24
CA PHE A 14 -10.12 -5.89 -1.37
C PHE A 14 -11.61 -6.09 -1.11
N ASN A 15 -12.15 -7.24 -1.51
CA ASN A 15 -13.57 -7.53 -1.33
C ASN A 15 -13.98 -7.47 0.15
N GLY A 16 -15.06 -6.74 0.43
CA GLY A 16 -15.59 -6.58 1.78
C GLY A 16 -14.87 -5.54 2.65
N TYR A 17 -13.90 -4.81 2.09
CA TYR A 17 -13.21 -3.71 2.76
C TYR A 17 -13.25 -2.45 1.89
N GLU A 18 -13.32 -1.28 2.53
CA GLU A 18 -13.10 0.01 1.87
C GLU A 18 -11.59 0.29 1.70
N ILE A 19 -10.80 -0.76 1.42
CA ILE A 19 -9.35 -0.69 1.28
C ILE A 19 -8.99 -0.97 -0.17
N VAL A 20 -8.05 -0.19 -0.69
CA VAL A 20 -7.56 -0.30 -2.05
C VAL A 20 -6.03 -0.25 -2.03
N THR A 21 -5.38 -1.05 -2.87
CA THR A 21 -3.96 -0.87 -3.18
C THR A 21 -3.77 -0.31 -4.57
N GLU A 22 -2.84 0.63 -4.68
CA GLU A 22 -2.45 1.25 -5.93
C GLU A 22 -0.98 0.96 -6.20
N ILE A 23 -0.68 0.44 -7.39
CA ILE A 23 0.70 0.23 -7.85
C ILE A 23 0.97 1.23 -8.96
N LYS A 24 1.74 2.25 -8.64
CA LYS A 24 2.18 3.28 -9.59
C LYS A 24 3.54 2.90 -10.16
N ILE A 25 3.68 2.89 -11.48
CA ILE A 25 4.95 2.60 -12.14
C ILE A 25 5.56 3.90 -12.63
N THR A 26 6.72 4.27 -12.09
CA THR A 26 7.48 5.47 -12.44
C THR A 26 8.91 5.13 -12.81
N GLU A 27 9.67 6.09 -13.35
CA GLU A 27 11.10 5.92 -13.58
C GLU A 27 11.86 5.74 -12.27
N LYS A 28 12.94 4.96 -12.31
CA LYS A 28 13.87 4.88 -11.20
C LYS A 28 14.63 6.19 -11.04
N GLN A 29 14.80 6.62 -9.80
CA GLN A 29 15.67 7.76 -9.50
C GLN A 29 17.14 7.32 -9.65
N TYR A 30 17.92 8.04 -10.45
CA TYR A 30 19.34 7.77 -10.71
C TYR A 30 19.69 6.37 -11.26
N ALA A 31 18.73 5.66 -11.88
CA ALA A 31 18.97 4.36 -12.49
C ALA A 31 18.11 4.18 -13.75
N VAL A 32 18.47 3.21 -14.59
CA VAL A 32 17.72 2.86 -15.79
C VAL A 32 16.54 1.93 -15.45
N GLY A 33 15.39 2.20 -16.06
CA GLY A 33 14.18 1.40 -15.96
C GLY A 33 13.10 2.00 -15.06
N THR A 34 12.09 1.20 -14.78
CA THR A 34 10.94 1.62 -13.97
C THR A 34 10.93 0.95 -12.60
N GLN A 35 10.26 1.57 -11.64
CA GLN A 35 10.00 1.07 -10.30
C GLN A 35 8.50 1.10 -10.02
N PRO A 36 7.92 -0.02 -9.55
CA PRO A 36 6.58 -0.01 -8.99
C PRO A 36 6.60 0.48 -7.53
N MET A 37 5.71 1.40 -7.21
CA MET A 37 5.44 1.87 -5.84
C MET A 37 4.04 1.42 -5.44
N LEU A 38 3.93 0.68 -4.34
CA LEU A 38 2.67 0.20 -3.79
C LEU A 38 2.19 1.14 -2.68
N TYR A 39 0.98 1.65 -2.83
CA TYR A 39 0.28 2.47 -1.85
C TYR A 39 -0.90 1.69 -1.27
N LEU A 40 -1.08 1.77 0.05
CA LEU A 40 -2.26 1.26 0.75
C LEU A 40 -3.19 2.44 1.05
N CYS A 41 -4.39 2.42 0.45
CA CYS A 41 -5.38 3.48 0.54
C CYS A 41 -6.59 2.98 1.33
N PHE A 42 -7.06 3.77 2.29
CA PHE A 42 -8.27 3.52 3.05
C PHE A 42 -8.90 4.85 3.47
N PRO A 43 -10.23 4.92 3.64
CA PRO A 43 -10.87 6.15 4.06
C PRO A 43 -10.54 6.45 5.53
N ILE A 44 -10.57 7.74 5.86
CA ILE A 44 -10.32 8.23 7.22
C ILE A 44 -11.32 7.65 8.25
N THR A 45 -12.46 7.13 7.79
CA THR A 45 -13.46 6.44 8.62
C THR A 45 -12.98 5.11 9.20
N GLU A 46 -11.95 4.48 8.61
CA GLU A 46 -11.33 3.26 9.14
C GLU A 46 -10.35 3.53 10.30
N LEU A 47 -10.05 4.81 10.58
CA LEU A 47 -9.12 5.20 11.63
C LEU A 47 -9.82 5.39 12.98
N LYS A 48 -9.23 4.82 14.02
CA LYS A 48 -9.58 5.09 15.41
C LYS A 48 -8.79 6.27 15.95
N ALA A 49 -9.50 7.24 16.53
CA ALA A 49 -8.92 8.39 17.22
C ALA A 49 -9.70 8.68 18.50
N LYS A 50 -9.12 9.48 19.40
CA LYS A 50 -9.80 9.88 20.65
C LYS A 50 -11.09 10.68 20.40
N ILE A 51 -11.10 11.45 19.32
CA ILE A 51 -12.21 12.30 18.88
C ILE A 51 -12.45 11.98 17.41
N SER A 52 -13.72 11.99 16.97
CA SER A 52 -14.08 11.83 15.56
C SER A 52 -13.22 12.71 14.66
N LEU A 53 -12.69 12.13 13.58
CA LEU A 53 -11.88 12.84 12.59
C LEU A 53 -12.74 13.58 11.55
N ILE A 54 -14.02 13.19 11.41
CA ILE A 54 -14.93 13.73 10.40
C ILE A 54 -15.45 15.10 10.84
N GLY A 55 -15.44 16.07 9.92
CA GLY A 55 -16.02 17.40 10.13
C GLY A 55 -15.08 18.42 10.78
N ARG A 56 -13.79 18.12 10.87
CA ARG A 56 -12.77 19.04 11.41
C ARG A 56 -11.43 18.89 10.70
N THR A 57 -10.51 19.78 11.02
CA THR A 57 -9.10 19.68 10.63
C THR A 57 -8.31 18.89 11.67
N ALA A 58 -7.26 18.21 11.21
CA ALA A 58 -6.31 17.55 12.10
C ALA A 58 -5.53 18.57 12.94
N GLU A 59 -5.27 18.24 14.20
CA GLU A 59 -4.43 19.06 15.06
C GLU A 59 -2.93 18.84 14.78
N THR A 60 -2.10 19.76 15.24
CA THR A 60 -0.65 19.65 15.11
C THR A 60 -0.14 18.37 15.77
N LYS A 61 0.50 17.50 14.98
CA LYS A 61 1.03 16.19 15.40
C LYS A 61 -0.05 15.23 15.94
N GLU A 62 -1.29 15.39 15.49
CA GLU A 62 -2.35 14.43 15.79
C GLU A 62 -2.03 13.04 15.20
N ILE A 63 -2.36 11.99 15.94
CA ILE A 63 -2.16 10.60 15.55
C ILE A 63 -3.51 9.88 15.61
N ALA A 64 -3.81 9.14 14.55
CA ALA A 64 -4.92 8.19 14.49
C ALA A 64 -4.38 6.80 14.15
N TYR A 65 -5.16 5.78 14.50
CA TYR A 65 -4.72 4.39 14.47
C TYR A 65 -5.57 3.58 13.50
N PHE A 66 -4.91 2.91 12.56
CA PHE A 66 -5.55 1.85 11.79
C PHE A 66 -5.44 0.54 12.58
N GLU A 67 -6.56 -0.02 13.00
CA GLU A 67 -6.56 -1.22 13.82
C GLU A 67 -6.46 -2.48 12.94
N ILE A 68 -5.39 -3.26 13.13
CA ILE A 68 -5.21 -4.56 12.47
C ILE A 68 -5.76 -5.65 13.39
N THR A 69 -6.71 -6.42 12.89
CA THR A 69 -7.40 -7.49 13.63
C THR A 69 -7.40 -8.79 12.83
N LYS A 70 -7.85 -9.89 13.44
CA LYS A 70 -8.03 -11.17 12.73
C LYS A 70 -8.99 -11.07 11.54
N ASN A 71 -9.89 -10.07 11.53
CA ASN A 71 -10.83 -9.88 10.44
C ASN A 71 -10.11 -9.37 9.19
N ASN A 72 -9.33 -8.29 9.33
CA ASN A 72 -8.68 -7.61 8.20
C ASN A 72 -7.26 -8.10 7.87
N ILE A 73 -6.67 -9.01 8.66
CA ILE A 73 -5.30 -9.49 8.46
C ILE A 73 -5.05 -10.08 7.06
N LYS A 74 -6.09 -10.65 6.43
CA LYS A 74 -5.99 -11.23 5.07
C LYS A 74 -5.59 -10.18 4.03
N VAL A 75 -6.01 -8.93 4.19
CA VAL A 75 -5.62 -7.82 3.31
C VAL A 75 -4.10 -7.66 3.31
N PHE A 76 -3.47 -7.69 4.49
CA PHE A 76 -2.03 -7.54 4.63
C PHE A 76 -1.24 -8.74 4.08
N LEU A 77 -1.79 -9.95 4.21
CA LEU A 77 -1.20 -11.14 3.57
C LEU A 77 -1.25 -11.06 2.04
N GLU A 78 -2.33 -10.53 1.48
CA GLU A 78 -2.42 -10.30 0.04
C GLU A 78 -1.48 -9.17 -0.43
N ILE A 79 -1.32 -8.10 0.35
CA ILE A 79 -0.33 -7.06 0.08
C ILE A 79 1.08 -7.65 0.07
N LEU A 80 1.42 -8.52 1.01
CA LEU A 80 2.71 -9.21 1.05
C LEU A 80 2.94 -10.02 -0.24
N LYS A 81 1.92 -10.74 -0.71
CA LYS A 81 1.95 -11.45 -1.99
C LYS A 81 2.13 -10.48 -3.17
N MET A 82 1.42 -9.36 -3.19
CA MET A 82 1.56 -8.33 -4.23
C MET A 82 3.00 -7.80 -4.29
N PHE A 83 3.59 -7.45 -3.15
CA PHE A 83 5.00 -7.03 -3.07
C PHE A 83 5.93 -8.05 -3.72
N GLY A 84 5.73 -9.34 -3.46
CA GLY A 84 6.53 -10.41 -4.06
C GLY A 84 6.41 -10.53 -5.60
N THR A 85 5.41 -9.89 -6.21
CA THR A 85 5.23 -9.86 -7.67
C THR A 85 5.77 -8.60 -8.35
N LEU A 86 6.18 -7.59 -7.57
CA LEU A 86 6.56 -6.27 -8.10
C LEU A 86 7.91 -6.27 -8.83
N SER A 87 8.88 -7.04 -8.36
CA SER A 87 10.20 -7.19 -9.01
C SER A 87 10.91 -8.44 -8.52
N ASN A 88 11.97 -8.87 -9.19
CA ASN A 88 12.80 -9.99 -8.74
C ASN A 88 13.42 -9.74 -7.36
N ASN A 89 13.82 -8.50 -7.06
CA ASN A 89 14.38 -8.14 -5.77
C ASN A 89 13.30 -8.23 -4.69
N HIS A 90 12.13 -7.63 -4.92
CA HIS A 90 11.01 -7.74 -3.97
C HIS A 90 10.58 -9.20 -3.76
N LYS A 91 10.57 -10.03 -4.81
CA LYS A 91 10.30 -11.46 -4.70
C LYS A 91 11.28 -12.15 -3.75
N HIS A 92 12.58 -11.87 -3.90
CA HIS A 92 13.61 -12.41 -3.02
C HIS A 92 13.37 -11.99 -1.57
N ASP A 93 13.18 -10.69 -1.32
CA ASP A 93 12.99 -10.15 0.03
C ASP A 93 11.76 -10.73 0.72
N ILE A 94 10.63 -10.83 0.00
CA ILE A 94 9.40 -11.43 0.53
C ILE A 94 9.59 -12.90 0.87
N LEU A 95 10.28 -13.68 0.03
CA LEU A 95 10.58 -15.08 0.34
C LEU A 95 11.48 -15.22 1.57
N GLN A 96 12.47 -14.33 1.75
CA GLN A 96 13.31 -14.32 2.95
C GLN A 96 12.50 -13.98 4.21
N ILE A 97 11.60 -12.99 4.15
CA ILE A 97 10.71 -12.64 5.26
C ILE A 97 9.82 -13.82 5.63
N ILE A 98 9.20 -14.48 4.63
CA ILE A 98 8.34 -15.65 4.86
C ILE A 98 9.15 -16.79 5.50
N ASN A 99 10.35 -17.08 4.98
CA ASN A 99 11.22 -18.10 5.56
C ASN A 99 11.59 -17.78 7.01
N MET A 100 11.91 -16.52 7.32
CA MET A 100 12.25 -16.09 8.68
C MET A 100 11.08 -16.21 9.66
N ILE A 101 9.83 -16.05 9.20
CA ILE A 101 8.63 -16.16 10.06
C ILE A 101 8.23 -17.63 10.30
N LEU A 102 8.46 -18.51 9.32
CA LEU A 102 8.03 -19.90 9.36
C LEU A 102 9.05 -20.86 9.99
N VAL A 103 10.31 -20.43 10.12
CA VAL A 103 11.40 -21.14 10.79
C VAL A 103 11.41 -20.80 12.28
#